data_AF-A0A3D5CG17-F1
#
_entry.id   AF-A0A3D5CG17-F1
#
_cell.length_a   1.000
_cell.length_b   1.000
_cell.length_c   1.000
_cell.angle_alpha   90.00
_cell.angle_beta   90.00
_cell.angle_gamma   90.00
#
_symmetry.space_group_name_H-M   'P 1'
#
loop_
_entity.id
_entity.type
_entity.pdbx_description
1 polymer ?
#
loop_
_entity_poly.entity_id
_entity_poly.type
_entity_poly.pdbx_seq_one_letter_code
_entity_poly.pdbx_strand_id
1 'polypeptide(L)'
;MDADPAPPPRRRRSRAARIIGWIAASLGILLIVAVIGIVIYSQVGVMAAEPEPLAAVKADPAIAITDDSAAIVLAPVEGETGDGLVFIPGAKVDPWAYAAKLSGIVESGTTVVITKPWLNLA
;
A
#
# COMPACT_ATOMS: atom_id res chain seq x y z
N MET A 1 71.80 -30.47 -12.72
CA MET A 1 70.65 -30.98 -13.48
C MET A 1 69.42 -30.53 -12.72
N ASP A 2 69.04 -29.27 -12.94
CA ASP A 2 67.95 -28.61 -12.23
C ASP A 2 66.62 -29.02 -12.87
N ALA A 3 65.74 -29.62 -12.09
CA ALA A 3 64.39 -29.96 -12.53
C ALA A 3 63.51 -28.72 -12.46
N ASP A 4 62.88 -28.39 -13.59
CA ASP A 4 61.93 -27.29 -13.79
C ASP A 4 60.73 -27.43 -12.84
N PRO A 5 60.28 -26.37 -12.12
CA PRO A 5 59.15 -26.49 -11.21
C PRO A 5 57.83 -26.70 -11.96
N ALA A 6 57.01 -27.61 -11.43
CA ALA A 6 55.72 -27.99 -11.99
C ALA A 6 54.76 -26.78 -12.14
N PRO A 7 53.91 -26.75 -13.19
CA PRO A 7 53.04 -25.61 -13.47
C PRO A 7 51.95 -25.44 -12.39
N PRO A 8 51.54 -24.19 -12.08
CA PRO A 8 50.60 -23.93 -11.01
C PRO A 8 49.18 -24.47 -11.32
N PRO A 9 48.41 -24.86 -10.30
CA PRO A 9 47.10 -25.47 -10.48
C PRO A 9 46.10 -24.49 -11.11
N ARG A 10 45.49 -24.89 -12.24
CA ARG A 10 44.49 -24.09 -12.96
C ARG A 10 43.24 -23.88 -12.10
N ARG A 11 42.91 -22.61 -11.84
CA ARG A 11 41.73 -22.16 -11.06
C ARG A 11 40.40 -22.65 -11.68
N ARG A 12 39.89 -23.80 -11.25
CA ARG A 12 38.53 -24.29 -11.55
C ARG A 12 37.39 -23.48 -10.89
N ARG A 13 37.71 -22.50 -10.03
CA ARG A 13 36.72 -21.66 -9.31
C ARG A 13 35.89 -20.74 -10.23
N SER A 14 36.32 -20.46 -11.46
CA SER A 14 35.67 -19.45 -12.32
C SER A 14 34.30 -19.86 -12.85
N ARG A 15 34.07 -21.15 -13.13
CA ARG A 15 32.78 -21.62 -13.68
C ARG A 15 31.70 -21.70 -12.61
N ALA A 16 32.03 -22.27 -11.44
CA ALA A 16 31.11 -22.36 -10.32
C ALA A 16 30.72 -20.96 -9.79
N ALA A 17 31.69 -20.06 -9.65
CA ALA A 17 31.42 -18.67 -9.25
C ALA A 17 30.54 -17.94 -10.27
N ARG A 18 30.74 -18.18 -11.58
CA ARG A 18 29.89 -17.62 -12.63
C ARG A 18 28.46 -18.16 -12.56
N ILE A 19 28.28 -19.47 -12.37
CA ILE A 19 26.96 -20.09 -12.23
C ILE A 19 26.22 -19.55 -11.00
N ILE A 20 26.89 -19.45 -9.84
CA ILE A 20 26.31 -18.84 -8.63
C ILE A 20 25.91 -17.39 -8.88
N GLY A 21 26.75 -16.62 -9.59
CA GLY A 21 26.41 -15.25 -9.98
C GLY A 21 25.16 -15.16 -10.85
N TRP A 22 25.01 -16.06 -11.84
CA TRP A 22 23.79 -16.13 -12.66
C TRP A 22 22.56 -16.51 -11.83
N ILE A 23 22.67 -17.50 -10.93
CA ILE A 23 21.56 -17.89 -10.05
C ILE A 23 21.13 -16.73 -9.16
N ALA A 24 22.10 -16.05 -8.52
CA ALA A 24 21.81 -14.88 -7.69
C ALA A 24 21.15 -13.75 -8.49
N ALA A 25 21.63 -13.48 -9.71
CA ALA A 25 21.02 -12.49 -10.59
C ALA A 25 19.59 -12.89 -10.98
N SER A 26 19.34 -14.16 -11.32
CA SER A 26 18.01 -14.67 -11.64
C SER A 26 17.05 -14.55 -10.45
N LEU A 27 17.49 -14.90 -9.25
CA LEU A 27 16.68 -14.74 -8.03
C LEU A 27 16.39 -13.27 -7.73
N GLY A 28 17.38 -12.39 -7.93
CA GLY A 28 17.20 -10.94 -7.78
C GLY A 28 16.15 -10.39 -8.76
N ILE A 29 16.23 -10.80 -10.03
CA ILE A 29 15.24 -10.42 -11.05
C ILE A 29 13.85 -10.95 -10.69
N LEU A 30 13.74 -12.21 -10.26
CA LEU A 30 12.46 -12.80 -9.86
C LEU A 30 11.83 -12.03 -8.69
N LEU A 31 12.64 -11.65 -7.69
CA LEU A 31 12.17 -10.85 -6.57
C LEU A 31 11.65 -9.47 -7.01
N ILE A 32 12.37 -8.79 -7.91
CA ILE A 32 11.94 -7.50 -8.46
C ILE A 32 10.60 -7.65 -9.20
N VAL A 33 10.46 -8.68 -10.05
CA VAL A 33 9.21 -8.96 -10.76
C VAL A 33 8.07 -9.25 -9.78
N ALA A 34 8.31 -10.00 -8.71
CA ALA A 34 7.33 -10.27 -7.69
C ALA A 34 6.87 -9.00 -6.96
N VAL A 35 7.81 -8.11 -6.57
CA VAL A 35 7.49 -6.83 -5.92
C VAL A 35 6.67 -5.94 -6.86
N ILE A 36 7.08 -5.80 -8.13
CA ILE A 36 6.33 -5.04 -9.13
C ILE A 36 4.93 -5.62 -9.31
N GLY A 37 4.81 -6.96 -9.40
CA GLY A 37 3.54 -7.65 -9.50
C GLY A 37 2.60 -7.38 -8.33
N ILE A 38 3.12 -7.39 -7.09
CA ILE A 38 2.35 -7.05 -5.89
C ILE A 38 1.89 -5.59 -5.92
N VAL A 39 2.77 -4.65 -6.27
CA VAL A 39 2.41 -3.23 -6.38
C VAL A 39 1.31 -3.05 -7.43
N ILE A 40 1.44 -3.62 -8.62
CA ILE A 40 0.41 -3.54 -9.66
C ILE A 40 -0.90 -4.16 -9.17
N TYR A 41 -0.84 -5.34 -8.56
CA TYR A 41 -2.03 -6.01 -8.02
C TYR A 41 -2.75 -5.16 -6.97
N SER A 42 -2.00 -4.45 -6.13
CA SER A 42 -2.55 -3.64 -5.04
C SER A 42 -3.25 -2.37 -5.54
N GLN A 43 -2.81 -1.83 -6.70
CA GLN A 43 -3.37 -0.60 -7.28
C GLN A 43 -4.47 -0.84 -8.31
N VAL A 44 -4.46 -1.99 -9.01
CA VAL A 44 -5.41 -2.28 -10.09
C VAL A 44 -6.67 -2.95 -9.56
N GLY A 45 -7.84 -2.49 -10.02
CA GLY A 45 -9.13 -3.05 -9.63
C GLY A 45 -9.52 -2.70 -8.19
N VAL A 46 -9.12 -1.52 -7.73
CA VAL A 46 -9.61 -0.95 -6.46
C VAL A 46 -11.09 -0.63 -6.61
N MET A 47 -11.91 -1.08 -5.66
CA MET A 47 -13.34 -0.84 -5.65
C MET A 47 -13.61 0.63 -5.35
N ALA A 48 -14.17 1.35 -6.32
CA ALA A 48 -14.46 2.77 -6.21
C ALA A 48 -15.65 3.02 -5.26
N ALA A 49 -15.71 4.24 -4.75
CA ALA A 49 -16.88 4.74 -4.04
C ALA A 49 -18.10 4.79 -4.96
N GLU A 50 -19.27 4.46 -4.41
CA GLU A 50 -20.54 4.64 -5.13
C GLU A 50 -20.82 6.14 -5.34
N PRO A 51 -21.14 6.59 -6.57
CA PRO A 51 -21.21 8.03 -6.87
C PRO A 51 -22.27 8.79 -6.08
N GLU A 52 -23.47 8.23 -5.93
CA GLU A 52 -24.58 8.92 -5.25
C GLU A 52 -24.36 8.99 -3.74
N PRO A 53 -24.05 7.90 -3.01
CA PRO A 53 -23.74 7.98 -1.59
C PRO A 53 -22.55 8.90 -1.29
N LEU A 54 -21.52 8.89 -2.14
CA LEU A 54 -20.38 9.80 -2.00
C LEU A 54 -20.80 11.26 -2.17
N ALA A 55 -21.63 11.56 -3.17
CA ALA A 55 -22.13 12.91 -3.41
C ALA A 55 -22.99 13.41 -2.24
N ALA A 56 -23.80 12.54 -1.64
CA ALA A 56 -24.62 12.88 -0.48
C ALA A 56 -23.75 13.34 0.70
N VAL A 57 -22.70 12.59 1.06
CA VAL A 57 -21.77 12.99 2.14
C VAL A 57 -21.04 14.28 1.82
N LYS A 58 -20.57 14.45 0.59
CA LYS A 58 -19.85 15.68 0.18
C LYS A 58 -20.74 16.92 0.17
N ALA A 59 -22.04 16.74 0.00
CA ALA A 59 -23.02 17.82 -0.01
C ALA A 59 -23.63 18.09 1.38
N ASP A 60 -23.34 17.26 2.38
CA ASP A 60 -23.90 17.38 3.72
C ASP A 60 -23.27 18.58 4.47
N PRO A 61 -24.04 19.64 4.77
CA PRO A 61 -23.51 20.80 5.48
C PRO A 61 -23.21 20.52 6.96
N ALA A 62 -23.67 19.40 7.52
CA ALA A 62 -23.37 19.00 8.89
C ALA A 62 -21.98 18.36 9.05
N ILE A 63 -21.32 18.01 7.94
CA ILE A 63 -20.03 17.30 7.93
C ILE A 63 -18.93 18.19 7.34
N ALA A 64 -17.96 18.58 8.16
CA ALA A 64 -16.72 19.18 7.70
C ALA A 64 -15.77 18.09 7.19
N ILE A 65 -15.30 18.23 5.95
CA ILE A 65 -14.40 17.25 5.32
C ILE A 65 -13.03 17.85 5.09
N THR A 66 -11.99 17.18 5.59
CA THR A 66 -10.59 17.45 5.25
C THR A 66 -10.01 16.26 4.53
N ASP A 67 -9.42 16.48 3.36
CA ASP A 67 -8.85 15.42 2.53
C ASP A 67 -7.37 15.70 2.24
N ASP A 68 -6.47 14.84 2.74
CA ASP A 68 -5.03 14.95 2.51
C ASP A 68 -4.41 13.63 1.99
N SER A 69 -3.08 13.53 1.95
CA SER A 69 -2.40 12.33 1.43
C SER A 69 -2.46 11.12 2.37
N ALA A 70 -2.68 11.34 3.66
CA ALA A 70 -2.69 10.32 4.70
C ALA A 70 -4.09 9.87 5.08
N ALA A 71 -5.09 10.75 5.01
CA ALA A 71 -6.45 10.45 5.46
C ALA A 71 -7.53 11.35 4.83
N ILE A 72 -8.78 10.90 4.99
CA ILE A 72 -9.99 11.71 4.87
C ILE A 72 -10.54 11.85 6.29
N VAL A 73 -10.69 13.07 6.78
CA VAL A 73 -11.28 13.38 8.09
C VAL A 73 -12.69 13.90 7.87
N LEU A 74 -13.66 13.26 8.51
CA LEU A 74 -15.05 13.68 8.59
C LEU A 74 -15.34 14.12 10.02
N ALA A 75 -15.60 15.40 10.22
CA ALA A 75 -15.87 15.98 11.53
C ALA A 75 -17.27 16.60 11.56
N PRO A 76 -18.03 16.46 12.67
CA PRO A 76 -19.29 17.17 12.82
C PRO A 76 -19.03 18.68 12.88
N VAL A 77 -19.85 19.47 12.18
CA VAL A 77 -19.75 20.95 12.23
C VAL A 77 -20.25 21.48 13.59
N GLU A 78 -21.26 20.82 14.16
CA GLU A 78 -21.83 21.12 15.49
C GLU A 78 -22.07 19.83 16.27
N GLY A 79 -22.12 19.93 17.60
CA GLY A 79 -22.46 18.79 18.46
C GLY A 79 -21.33 17.76 18.66
N GLU A 80 -20.07 18.16 18.46
CA GLU A 80 -18.91 17.29 18.68
C GLU A 80 -18.85 16.79 20.13
N THR A 81 -18.65 15.49 20.33
CA THR A 81 -18.52 14.86 21.66
C THR A 81 -17.09 14.91 22.19
N GLY A 82 -16.12 15.11 21.30
CA GLY A 82 -14.68 14.97 21.57
C GLY A 82 -14.15 13.56 21.33
N ASP A 83 -15.01 12.60 20.95
CA ASP A 83 -14.60 11.25 20.59
C ASP A 83 -14.03 11.17 19.17
N GLY A 84 -13.10 10.25 18.97
CA GLY A 84 -12.46 10.00 17.67
C GLY A 84 -12.47 8.53 17.27
N LEU A 85 -12.81 8.26 16.00
CA LEU A 85 -12.75 6.94 15.39
C LEU A 85 -11.73 6.94 14.25
N VAL A 86 -10.73 6.05 14.31
CA VAL A 86 -9.84 5.79 13.18
C VAL A 86 -10.32 4.55 12.45
N PHE A 87 -10.63 4.70 11.16
CA PHE A 87 -11.00 3.62 10.26
C PHE A 87 -9.87 3.35 9.26
N ILE A 88 -9.52 2.07 9.09
CA ILE A 88 -8.48 1.62 8.16
C ILE A 88 -9.15 0.85 7.01
N PRO A 89 -9.24 1.44 5.80
CA PRO A 89 -9.76 0.77 4.61
C PRO A 89 -8.99 -0.50 4.26
N GLY A 90 -9.70 -1.57 3.93
CA GLY A 90 -9.11 -2.87 3.54
C GLY A 90 -9.64 -3.36 2.20
N ALA A 91 -9.30 -4.61 1.87
CA ALA A 91 -9.88 -5.38 0.76
C ALA A 91 -9.85 -4.69 -0.64
N LYS A 92 -8.83 -3.86 -0.91
CA LYS A 92 -8.68 -3.09 -2.15
C LYS A 92 -9.87 -2.17 -2.44
N VAL A 93 -10.30 -1.41 -1.44
CA VAL A 93 -11.41 -0.46 -1.57
C VAL A 93 -10.91 0.97 -1.41
N ASP A 94 -11.40 1.88 -2.24
CA ASP A 94 -11.13 3.31 -2.16
C ASP A 94 -11.57 3.84 -0.77
N PRO A 95 -10.71 4.57 -0.03
CA PRO A 95 -11.06 5.20 1.24
C PRO A 95 -12.38 6.00 1.19
N TRP A 96 -12.68 6.69 0.08
CA TRP A 96 -13.93 7.44 -0.07
C TRP A 96 -15.18 6.56 -0.08
N ALA A 97 -15.07 5.28 -0.39
CA ALA A 97 -16.20 4.34 -0.40
C ALA A 97 -16.78 4.11 1.00
N TYR A 98 -16.02 4.44 2.05
CA TYR A 98 -16.44 4.30 3.44
C TYR A 98 -17.12 5.55 4.01
N ALA A 99 -16.96 6.70 3.37
CA ALA A 99 -17.45 7.97 3.89
C ALA A 99 -18.97 7.92 4.17
N ALA A 100 -19.76 7.40 3.23
CA ALA A 100 -21.21 7.26 3.39
C ALA A 100 -21.62 6.22 4.43
N LYS A 101 -20.82 5.17 4.63
CA LYS A 101 -21.11 4.17 5.68
C LYS A 101 -20.81 4.69 7.07
N LEU A 102 -19.90 5.65 7.18
CA LEU A 102 -19.42 6.20 8.45
C LEU A 102 -20.06 7.56 8.78
N SER A 103 -20.81 8.19 7.88
CA SER A 103 -21.44 9.49 8.11
C SER A 103 -22.37 9.49 9.32
N GLY A 104 -23.12 8.40 9.55
CA GLY A 104 -23.98 8.27 10.74
C GLY A 104 -23.23 8.27 12.07
N ILE A 105 -21.93 7.96 12.09
CA ILE A 105 -21.07 8.11 13.28
C ILE A 105 -20.62 9.57 13.44
N VAL A 106 -20.43 10.28 12.34
CA VAL A 106 -20.16 11.72 12.36
C VAL A 106 -21.38 12.49 12.87
N GLU A 107 -22.58 12.11 12.41
CA GLU A 107 -23.85 12.67 12.85
C GLU A 107 -24.10 12.50 14.36
N SER A 108 -23.52 11.48 15.00
CA SER A 108 -23.59 11.30 16.45
C SER A 108 -22.55 12.13 17.23
N GLY A 109 -21.79 12.98 16.55
CA GLY A 109 -20.82 13.90 17.14
C GLY A 109 -19.39 13.36 17.23
N THR A 110 -19.10 12.18 16.66
CA THR A 110 -17.74 11.59 16.67
C THR A 110 -16.94 12.01 15.44
N THR A 111 -15.70 12.46 15.62
CA THR A 111 -14.80 12.74 14.49
C THR A 111 -14.25 11.43 13.92
N VAL A 112 -14.40 11.21 12.61
CA VAL A 112 -13.96 9.98 11.92
C VAL A 112 -12.77 10.26 11.01
N VAL A 113 -11.70 9.50 11.18
CA VAL A 113 -10.48 9.56 10.35
C VAL A 113 -10.37 8.27 9.54
N ILE A 114 -10.56 8.38 8.22
CA ILE A 114 -10.42 7.28 7.26
C ILE A 114 -9.01 7.34 6.68
N THR A 115 -8.15 6.37 6.99
CA THR A 115 -6.77 6.37 6.51
C THR A 115 -6.67 6.05 5.00
N LYS A 116 -5.58 6.47 4.35
CA LYS A 116 -5.27 6.17 2.95
C LYS A 116 -4.07 5.21 2.85
N PRO A 117 -4.26 3.90 3.08
CA PRO A 117 -3.18 2.94 3.02
C PRO A 117 -2.62 2.85 1.59
N TRP A 118 -1.32 3.03 1.44
CA TRP A 118 -0.68 3.15 0.12
C TRP A 118 -0.95 1.97 -0.83
N LEU A 119 -1.05 0.75 -0.31
CA LEU A 119 -1.26 -0.44 -1.12
C LEU A 119 -2.73 -0.89 -1.21
N ASN A 120 -3.66 -0.33 -0.44
CA ASN A 120 -5.04 -0.83 -0.32
C ASN A 120 -5.14 -2.30 0.16
N LEU A 121 -4.21 -2.75 1.01
CA LEU A 121 -4.08 -4.14 1.48
C LEU A 121 -4.14 -4.30 3.01
N ALA A 122 -4.71 -3.32 3.73
CA ALA A 122 -4.83 -3.42 5.19
C ALA A 122 -5.87 -4.46 5.63
#